data_AF-A0A7Z6RC83-F1
#
_entry.id   AF-A0A7Z6RC83-F1
#
_cell.length_a   1.000
_cell.length_b   1.000
_cell.length_c   1.000
_cell.angle_alpha   90.00
_cell.angle_beta   90.00
_cell.angle_gamma   90.00
#
_symmetry.space_group_name_H-M   'P 1'
#
loop_
_entity.id
_entity.type
_entity.pdbx_description
1 polymer ?
#
loop_
_entity_poly.entity_id
_entity_poly.type
_entity_poly.pdbx_seq_one_letter_code
_entity_poly.pdbx_strand_id
1 'polypeptide(L)'
;MLSRQNSKLIQAFIAIILFFSLGLVIKYWPDTVISFDQTIQESVRGQLPNLSTRFFKLITVIGNTVSQIAIAIMSVTFCYLKKWYPQARFIAVNAIISGICILSLKLIFQRVRPTLTHLVFAGGYSFPSGHSMGTFMIFGSII
;
A
#
# COMPACT_ATOMS: atom_id res chain seq x y z
N MET A 1 -11.17 13.35 26.47
CA MET A 1 -10.01 13.28 25.54
C MET A 1 -9.37 11.89 25.53
N LEU A 2 -9.16 11.27 26.70
CA LEU A 2 -8.59 9.91 26.84
C LEU A 2 -9.41 8.79 26.15
N SER A 3 -10.75 8.86 26.15
CA SER A 3 -11.59 7.82 25.52
C SER A 3 -11.44 7.74 23.98
N ARG A 4 -11.27 8.88 23.30
CA ARG A 4 -11.05 8.93 21.85
C ARG A 4 -9.67 8.40 21.45
N GLN A 5 -8.63 8.67 22.26
CA GLN A 5 -7.29 8.14 22.02
C GLN A 5 -7.26 6.61 22.17
N ASN A 6 -7.90 6.09 23.22
CA ASN A 6 -8.02 4.64 23.43
C ASN A 6 -8.79 3.98 22.27
N SER A 7 -9.84 4.61 21.75
CA SER A 7 -10.56 4.12 20.58
C SER A 7 -9.69 4.01 19.32
N LYS A 8 -8.84 5.01 19.03
CA LYS A 8 -7.91 4.97 17.89
C LYS A 8 -6.85 3.87 18.04
N LEU A 9 -6.33 3.68 19.26
CA LEU A 9 -5.36 2.62 19.54
C LEU A 9 -5.98 1.22 19.37
N ILE A 10 -7.21 1.03 19.83
CA ILE A 10 -7.96 -0.21 19.63
C ILE A 10 -8.17 -0.48 18.13
N GLN A 11 -8.57 0.53 17.37
CA GLN A 11 -8.73 0.41 15.91
C GLN A 11 -7.42 0.03 15.21
N ALA A 12 -6.30 0.65 15.60
CA ALA A 12 -4.99 0.31 15.06
C ALA A 12 -4.59 -1.14 15.39
N PHE A 13 -4.84 -1.58 16.62
CA PHE A 13 -4.55 -2.95 17.04
C PHE A 13 -5.39 -3.98 16.27
N ILE A 14 -6.69 -3.72 16.10
CA ILE A 14 -7.58 -4.54 15.27
C ILE A 14 -7.07 -4.60 13.82
N ALA A 15 -6.71 -3.46 13.25
CA ALA A 15 -6.19 -3.40 11.87
C ALA A 15 -4.89 -4.21 11.71
N ILE A 16 -3.99 -4.15 12.69
CA ILE A 16 -2.75 -4.96 12.70
C ILE A 16 -3.11 -6.45 12.76
N ILE A 17 -4.00 -6.86 13.67
CA ILE A 17 -4.42 -8.26 13.78
C ILE A 17 -5.02 -8.76 12.46
N LEU A 18 -5.92 -7.98 11.85
CA LEU A 18 -6.55 -8.33 10.57
C LEU A 18 -5.53 -8.41 9.44
N PHE A 19 -4.56 -7.50 9.40
CA PHE A 19 -3.51 -7.51 8.39
C PHE A 19 -2.62 -8.75 8.50
N PHE A 20 -2.18 -9.08 9.71
CA PHE A 20 -1.34 -10.26 9.93
C PHE A 20 -2.12 -11.56 9.78
N SER A 21 -3.38 -11.64 10.22
CA SER A 21 -4.21 -12.82 9.98
C SER A 21 -4.40 -13.09 8.49
N LEU A 22 -4.66 -12.05 7.70
CA LEU A 22 -4.70 -12.16 6.23
C LEU A 22 -3.35 -12.61 5.66
N GLY A 23 -2.24 -12.05 6.14
CA GLY A 23 -0.89 -12.46 5.73
C GLY A 23 -0.58 -13.93 6.02
N LEU A 24 -1.05 -14.44 7.16
CA LEU A 24 -0.94 -15.86 7.51
C LEU A 24 -1.78 -16.73 6.57
N VAL A 25 -3.03 -16.32 6.27
CA VAL A 25 -3.89 -17.03 5.31
C VAL A 25 -3.20 -17.11 3.94
N ILE A 26 -2.65 -16.00 3.46
CA ILE A 26 -1.90 -15.92 2.20
C ILE A 26 -0.69 -16.86 2.18
N LYS A 27 0.04 -16.96 3.29
CA LYS A 27 1.29 -17.74 3.37
C LYS A 27 1.03 -19.24 3.48
N TYR A 28 0.03 -19.64 4.27
CA TYR A 28 -0.18 -21.05 4.61
C TYR A 28 -1.29 -21.73 3.78
N TRP A 29 -2.16 -20.97 3.11
CA TRP A 29 -3.20 -21.49 2.21
C TRP A 29 -3.16 -20.83 0.82
N PRO A 30 -2.02 -20.91 0.09
CA PRO A 30 -1.83 -20.19 -1.16
C PRO A 30 -2.82 -20.61 -2.26
N ASP A 31 -3.13 -21.90 -2.40
CA ASP A 31 -3.97 -22.40 -3.49
C ASP A 31 -5.42 -21.88 -3.40
N THR A 32 -6.01 -21.93 -2.20
CA THR A 32 -7.35 -21.37 -1.95
C THR A 32 -7.40 -19.87 -2.24
N VAL A 33 -6.37 -19.14 -1.81
CA VAL A 33 -6.29 -17.68 -2.02
C VAL A 33 -6.07 -17.36 -3.49
N ILE A 34 -5.26 -18.13 -4.22
CA ILE A 34 -5.03 -17.93 -5.65
C ILE A 34 -6.34 -18.14 -6.43
N SER A 35 -7.07 -19.22 -6.17
CA SER A 35 -8.35 -19.51 -6.83
C SER A 35 -9.40 -18.42 -6.56
N PHE A 36 -9.50 -17.99 -5.30
CA PHE A 36 -10.38 -16.89 -4.91
C PHE A 36 -10.00 -15.57 -5.61
N ASP A 37 -8.73 -15.19 -5.57
CA ASP A 37 -8.23 -13.96 -6.20
C ASP A 37 -8.37 -13.99 -7.73
N GLN A 38 -8.21 -15.15 -8.37
CA GLN A 38 -8.41 -15.32 -9.81
C GLN A 38 -9.86 -15.05 -10.21
N THR A 39 -10.82 -15.61 -9.47
CA THR A 39 -12.26 -15.39 -9.70
C THR A 39 -12.61 -13.90 -9.65
N ILE A 40 -12.08 -13.18 -8.65
CA ILE A 40 -12.27 -11.73 -8.52
C ILE A 40 -11.56 -10.98 -9.65
N GLN A 41 -10.32 -11.35 -9.96
CA GLN A 41 -9.54 -10.70 -11.02
C GLN A 41 -10.23 -10.85 -12.38
N GLU A 42 -10.73 -12.02 -12.73
CA GLU A 42 -11.44 -12.22 -14.00
C GLU A 42 -12.75 -11.43 -14.04
N SER A 43 -13.50 -11.40 -12.94
CA SER A 43 -14.77 -10.67 -12.84
C SER A 43 -14.59 -9.15 -12.94
N VAL A 44 -13.59 -8.59 -12.27
CA VAL A 44 -13.35 -7.14 -12.21
C VAL A 44 -12.51 -6.67 -13.39
N ARG A 45 -11.50 -7.45 -13.77
CA ARG A 45 -10.48 -7.04 -14.74
C ARG A 45 -10.76 -7.52 -16.16
N GLY A 46 -11.43 -8.67 -16.32
CA GLY A 46 -11.59 -9.43 -17.57
C GLY A 46 -11.57 -8.58 -18.84
N GLN A 47 -12.74 -8.21 -19.37
CA GLN A 47 -12.84 -7.33 -20.55
C GLN A 47 -13.08 -5.88 -20.15
N LEU A 48 -12.10 -5.26 -19.48
CA LEU A 48 -12.16 -3.82 -19.21
C LEU A 48 -12.08 -3.02 -20.52
N PRO A 49 -13.01 -2.08 -20.78
CA PRO A 49 -12.93 -1.18 -21.93
C PRO A 49 -11.67 -0.30 -21.88
N ASN A 50 -11.17 0.08 -23.06
CA ASN A 50 -9.94 0.88 -23.21
C ASN A 50 -9.94 2.18 -22.36
N LEU A 51 -11.10 2.84 -22.24
CA LEU A 51 -11.24 4.05 -21.43
C LEU A 51 -11.00 3.77 -19.95
N SER A 52 -11.65 2.73 -19.41
CA SER A 52 -11.50 2.29 -18.02
C SER A 52 -10.06 1.84 -17.73
N THR A 53 -9.43 1.10 -18.66
CA THR A 53 -8.02 0.72 -18.55
C THR A 53 -7.10 1.94 -18.44
N ARG A 54 -7.33 2.97 -19.26
CA ARG A 54 -6.53 4.20 -19.22
C ARG A 54 -6.71 4.95 -17.90
N PHE A 55 -7.94 5.04 -17.41
CA PHE A 55 -8.26 5.64 -16.12
C PHE A 55 -7.53 4.95 -14.96
N PHE A 56 -7.63 3.62 -14.84
CA PHE A 56 -6.93 2.89 -13.78
C PHE A 56 -5.41 2.95 -13.89
N LYS A 57 -4.85 2.98 -15.12
CA LYS A 57 -3.42 3.21 -15.33
C LYS A 57 -2.98 4.57 -14.78
N LEU A 58 -3.72 5.65 -15.05
CA LEU A 58 -3.41 6.98 -14.53
C LEU A 58 -3.42 7.00 -12.99
N ILE A 59 -4.44 6.40 -12.37
CA ILE A 59 -4.50 6.28 -10.90
C ILE A 59 -3.30 5.49 -10.37
N THR A 60 -2.94 4.38 -11.01
CA THR A 60 -1.82 3.54 -10.59
C THR A 60 -0.47 4.27 -10.67
N VAL A 61 -0.31 5.18 -11.63
CA VAL A 61 0.90 6.00 -11.76
C VAL A 61 1.06 6.93 -10.55
N ILE A 62 -0.03 7.50 -10.03
CA ILE A 62 0.01 8.35 -8.82
C ILE A 62 0.49 7.52 -7.62
N GLY A 63 0.00 6.29 -7.50
CA GLY A 63 0.41 5.36 -6.45
C GLY A 63 1.74 4.67 -6.69
N ASN A 64 2.49 4.98 -7.75
CA ASN A 64 3.80 4.35 -8.01
C ASN A 64 4.86 4.85 -7.03
N THR A 65 5.88 4.01 -6.77
CA THR A 65 6.98 4.30 -5.86
C THR A 65 7.69 5.61 -6.19
N VAL A 66 7.94 5.90 -7.46
CA VAL A 66 8.57 7.17 -7.87
C VAL A 66 7.69 8.38 -7.51
N SER A 67 6.40 8.30 -7.83
CA SER A 67 5.41 9.35 -7.51
C SER A 67 5.27 9.55 -6.00
N GLN A 68 5.23 8.45 -5.23
CA GLN A 68 5.18 8.46 -3.77
C GLN A 68 6.41 9.14 -3.16
N ILE A 69 7.62 8.82 -3.64
CA ILE A 69 8.87 9.44 -3.18
C ILE A 69 8.85 10.94 -3.50
N ALA A 70 8.46 11.32 -4.72
CA ALA A 70 8.37 12.72 -5.11
C ALA A 70 7.39 13.51 -4.22
N ILE A 71 6.20 12.96 -3.96
CA ILE A 71 5.18 13.59 -3.09
C ILE A 71 5.68 13.71 -1.65
N ALA A 72 6.37 12.70 -1.12
CA ALA A 72 6.94 12.74 0.22
C ALA A 72 8.01 13.85 0.32
N ILE A 73 8.94 13.93 -0.63
CA ILE A 73 9.98 14.97 -0.66
C ILE A 73 9.35 16.36 -0.76
N MET A 74 8.43 16.56 -1.71
CA MET A 74 7.74 17.84 -1.89
C MET A 74 7.02 18.29 -0.61
N SER A 75 6.29 17.37 0.04
CA SER A 75 5.57 17.66 1.28
C SER A 75 6.52 17.99 2.44
N VAL A 76 7.60 17.22 2.60
CA VAL A 76 8.62 17.47 3.62
C VAL A 76 9.29 18.82 3.40
N THR A 77 9.72 19.13 2.17
CA THR A 77 10.32 20.43 1.82
C THR A 77 9.34 21.57 2.09
N PHE A 78 8.08 21.43 1.68
CA PHE A 78 7.05 22.44 1.94
C PHE A 78 6.85 22.70 3.45
N CYS A 79 6.67 21.65 4.24
CA CYS A 79 6.52 21.78 5.70
C CYS A 79 7.78 22.40 6.33
N TYR A 80 8.97 22.02 5.86
CA TYR A 80 10.22 22.56 6.35
C TYR A 80 10.35 24.07 6.07
N LEU A 81 10.03 24.51 4.85
CA LEU A 81 10.02 25.93 4.46
C LEU A 81 9.01 26.75 5.27
N LYS A 82 7.88 26.13 5.66
CA LYS A 82 6.88 26.72 6.56
C LYS A 82 7.27 26.66 8.04
N LYS A 83 8.43 26.12 8.38
CA LYS A 83 8.91 25.87 9.76
C LYS A 83 8.00 24.91 10.56
N TRP A 84 7.22 24.08 9.87
CA TRP A 84 6.38 23.02 10.43
C TRP A 84 7.21 21.75 10.65
N TYR A 85 8.26 21.87 11.47
CA TYR A 85 9.24 20.80 11.68
C TYR A 85 8.66 19.49 12.23
N PRO A 86 7.66 19.49 13.14
CA PRO A 86 7.03 18.24 13.58
C PRO A 86 6.37 17.49 12.42
N GLN A 87 5.62 18.17 11.55
CA GLN A 87 4.94 17.60 10.40
C GLN A 87 5.95 17.08 9.36
N ALA A 88 6.98 17.87 9.06
CA ALA A 88 8.05 17.47 8.15
C ALA A 88 8.74 16.17 8.62
N ARG A 89 9.06 16.08 9.92
CA ARG A 89 9.65 14.85 10.49
C ARG A 89 8.68 13.68 10.46
N PHE A 90 7.40 13.91 10.76
CA PHE A 90 6.39 12.85 10.75
C PHE A 90 6.22 12.25 9.35
N ILE A 91 6.14 13.07 8.30
CA ILE A 91 6.05 12.60 6.91
C ILE A 91 7.33 11.84 6.50
N ALA A 92 8.51 12.40 6.80
CA ALA A 92 9.78 11.77 6.47
C ALA A 92 9.96 10.39 7.13
N VAL A 93 9.65 10.30 8.43
CA VAL A 93 9.72 9.04 9.18
C VAL A 93 8.73 8.02 8.63
N ASN A 94 7.48 8.41 8.36
CA ASN A 94 6.49 7.49 7.78
C ASN A 94 6.89 7.00 6.38
N ALA A 95 7.47 7.84 5.53
CA ALA A 95 7.94 7.44 4.22
C ALA A 95 9.05 6.38 4.30
N ILE A 96 10.02 6.57 5.20
CA ILE A 96 11.10 5.60 5.43
C ILE A 96 10.56 4.29 6.00
N ILE A 97 9.74 4.37 7.06
CA ILE A 97 9.12 3.18 7.68
C ILE A 97 8.28 2.43 6.65
N SER A 98 7.54 3.12 5.80
CA SER A 98 6.73 2.49 4.75
C SER A 98 7.58 1.63 3.81
N GLY A 99 8.69 2.18 3.31
CA GLY A 99 9.62 1.42 2.44
C GLY A 99 10.18 0.18 3.14
N ILE A 100 10.65 0.33 4.39
CA ILE A 100 11.18 -0.78 5.19
C ILE A 100 10.11 -1.84 5.43
N CYS A 101 8.91 -1.45 5.88
CA CYS A 101 7.82 -2.37 6.16
C CYS A 101 7.39 -3.12 4.89
N ILE A 102 7.23 -2.43 3.75
CA ILE A 102 6.86 -3.08 2.48
C ILE A 102 7.91 -4.12 2.09
N LEU A 103 9.20 -3.78 2.15
CA LEU A 103 10.27 -4.72 1.79
C LEU A 103 10.31 -5.92 2.74
N SER A 104 10.31 -5.68 4.05
CA SER A 104 10.35 -6.73 5.07
C SER A 104 9.15 -7.67 4.98
N LEU A 105 7.93 -7.14 4.84
CA LEU A 105 6.72 -7.96 4.74
C LEU A 105 6.69 -8.78 3.44
N LYS A 106 7.20 -8.23 2.33
CA LYS A 106 7.37 -8.99 1.09
C LYS A 106 8.30 -10.19 1.28
N LEU A 107 9.40 -10.01 2.01
CA LEU A 107 10.35 -11.09 2.32
C LEU A 107 9.81 -12.11 3.33
N ILE A 108 8.87 -11.72 4.20
CA ILE A 108 8.23 -12.62 5.18
C ILE A 108 7.17 -13.50 4.53
N PHE A 109 6.30 -12.91 3.69
CA PHE A 109 5.16 -13.61 3.11
C PHE A 109 5.46 -14.27 1.77
N GLN A 110 6.40 -13.73 1.00
CA GLN A 110 6.91 -14.30 -0.26
C GLN A 110 5.84 -14.75 -1.27
N ARG A 111 4.69 -14.05 -1.27
CA ARG A 111 3.56 -14.39 -2.15
C ARG A 111 3.95 -14.19 -3.62
N VAL A 112 3.82 -15.23 -4.44
CA VAL A 112 4.07 -15.18 -5.89
C VAL A 112 3.01 -14.29 -6.57
N ARG A 113 3.36 -13.64 -7.68
CA ARG A 113 2.41 -12.84 -8.45
C ARG A 113 1.53 -13.74 -9.33
N PRO A 114 0.25 -13.39 -9.55
CA PRO A 114 -0.57 -14.08 -10.54
C PRO A 114 0.02 -13.91 -11.96
N THR A 115 -0.13 -14.92 -12.81
CA THR A 115 0.43 -14.99 -14.17
C THR A 115 -0.31 -14.13 -15.20
N LEU A 116 -1.47 -13.56 -14.83
CA LEU A 116 -2.24 -12.64 -15.67
C LEU A 116 -1.36 -11.47 -16.12
N THR A 117 -1.35 -11.17 -17.43
CA THR A 117 -0.56 -10.06 -18.02
C THR A 117 -0.69 -8.80 -17.19
N HIS A 118 0.39 -8.25 -16.66
CA HIS A 118 0.32 -7.05 -15.81
C HIS A 118 0.08 -5.79 -16.65
N LEU A 119 -0.78 -4.88 -16.18
CA LEU A 119 -1.04 -3.58 -16.83
C LEU A 119 0.18 -2.63 -16.78
N VAL A 120 1.06 -2.85 -15.81
CA VAL A 120 2.30 -2.10 -15.55
C VAL A 120 3.35 -3.11 -15.04
N PHE A 121 4.60 -3.00 -15.50
CA PHE A 121 5.69 -3.86 -15.03
C PHE A 121 5.86 -3.74 -13.51
N ALA A 122 5.88 -4.87 -12.81
CA ALA A 122 6.04 -4.88 -11.37
C ALA A 122 6.79 -6.13 -10.91
N GLY A 123 8.06 -5.97 -10.53
CA GLY A 123 8.90 -7.05 -10.02
C GLY A 123 8.64 -7.41 -8.55
N GLY A 124 9.24 -8.54 -8.10
CA GLY A 124 9.20 -9.02 -6.71
C GLY A 124 7.84 -9.57 -6.25
N TYR A 125 7.73 -9.88 -4.96
CA TYR A 125 6.53 -10.48 -4.35
C TYR A 125 5.28 -9.58 -4.42
N SER A 126 4.11 -10.20 -4.45
CA SER A 126 2.80 -9.55 -4.62
C SER A 126 2.21 -8.97 -3.33
N PHE A 127 2.52 -9.55 -2.17
CA PHE A 127 1.95 -9.14 -0.88
C PHE A 127 3.01 -8.60 0.09
N PRO A 128 2.74 -7.47 0.78
CA PRO A 128 1.65 -6.54 0.54
C PRO A 128 1.86 -5.70 -0.73
N SER A 129 0.78 -5.06 -1.21
CA SER A 129 0.86 -4.13 -2.34
C SER A 129 1.64 -2.87 -1.94
N GLY A 130 2.77 -2.62 -2.62
CA GLY A 130 3.58 -1.42 -2.40
C GLY A 130 2.86 -0.12 -2.81
N HIS A 131 2.11 -0.15 -3.92
CA HIS A 131 1.32 1.00 -4.36
C HIS A 131 0.24 1.34 -3.34
N SER A 132 -0.42 0.34 -2.76
CA SER A 132 -1.51 0.56 -1.80
C SER A 132 -0.98 0.98 -0.43
N MET A 133 -0.04 0.20 0.15
CA MET A 133 0.51 0.46 1.48
C MET A 133 1.33 1.77 1.51
N GLY A 134 2.15 2.00 0.49
CA GLY A 134 2.94 3.23 0.36
C GLY A 134 2.06 4.47 0.26
N THR A 135 1.03 4.43 -0.57
CA THR A 135 0.10 5.55 -0.74
C THR A 135 -0.63 5.82 0.57
N PHE A 136 -1.15 4.79 1.24
CA PHE A 136 -1.87 4.95 2.50
C PHE A 136 -1.00 5.61 3.58
N MET A 137 0.24 5.14 3.76
CA MET A 137 1.14 5.68 4.79
C MET A 137 1.62 7.09 4.48
N ILE A 138 1.98 7.38 3.22
CA ILE A 138 2.49 8.71 2.83
C ILE A 138 1.36 9.73 2.82
N PHE A 139 0.25 9.45 2.13
CA PHE A 139 -0.86 10.41 2.02
C PHE A 139 -1.58 10.57 3.36
N GLY A 140 -1.73 9.48 4.12
CA GLY A 140 -2.29 9.53 5.47
C GLY A 140 -1.43 10.33 6.45
N SER A 141 -0.12 10.51 6.18
CA SER A 141 0.74 11.36 7.01
C SER A 141 0.65 12.86 6.68
N ILE A 142 0.05 13.20 5.53
CA ILE A 142 -0.10 14.58 5.04
C ILE A 142 -1.42 15.20 5.51
N ILE A 143 -2.44 14.37 5.78
CA ILE A 143 -3.79 14.78 6.22
C ILE A 143 -3.87 14.78 7.75
#